data_AF-A0AAX0WT24-F1
#
_entry.id   AF-A0AAX0WT24-F1
#
_cell.length_a   1.000
_cell.length_b   1.000
_cell.length_c   1.000
_cell.angle_alpha   90.00
_cell.angle_beta   90.00
_cell.angle_gamma   90.00
#
_symmetry.space_group_name_H-M   'P 1'
#
loop_
_entity.id
_entity.type
_entity.pdbx_description
1 polymer ?
#
loop_
_entity_poly.entity_id
_entity_poly.type
_entity_poly.pdbx_seq_one_letter_code
_entity_poly.pdbx_strand_id
1 'polypeptide(L)'
;MSSCPCGSQNTYELCCGLFIDNKQLPETPEQLMRSRYTAYSRGKIDYIKNTMKGKALTGFNEIEAEQWAKSVTWIDLEVMHTSISGPDKGFVEFTARFSEQNQIKKIHELSEFHKENGRWFYVDGVHKEKLNKISKPKIARNAPCPCGSGKKFKNCHAK
;
A
#
# COMPACT_ATOMS: atom_id res chain seq x y z
N MET A 1 18.54 12.40 -16.77
CA MET A 1 17.15 12.40 -16.26
C MET A 1 16.96 11.15 -15.42
N SER A 2 16.46 11.28 -14.19
CA SER A 2 16.21 10.11 -13.33
C SER A 2 14.88 9.45 -13.70
N SER A 3 14.82 8.13 -13.59
CA SER A 3 13.58 7.36 -13.70
C SER A 3 12.58 7.79 -12.63
N CYS A 4 11.30 7.59 -12.91
CA CYS A 4 10.26 7.92 -11.96
C CYS A 4 10.34 6.99 -10.73
N PRO A 5 10.27 7.52 -9.49
CA PRO A 5 10.33 6.70 -8.26
C PRO A 5 9.30 5.58 -8.19
N CYS A 6 8.14 5.71 -8.87
CA CYS A 6 7.11 4.68 -8.89
C CYS A 6 7.50 3.37 -9.57
N GLY A 7 8.73 3.22 -10.07
CA GLY A 7 9.22 2.02 -10.72
C GLY A 7 8.85 1.91 -12.21
N SER A 8 8.30 2.97 -12.81
CA SER A 8 8.11 3.00 -14.26
C SER A 8 9.44 3.23 -14.98
N GLN A 9 9.51 2.80 -16.25
CA GLN A 9 10.68 3.05 -17.10
C GLN A 9 10.71 4.48 -17.67
N ASN A 10 9.67 5.27 -17.41
CA ASN A 10 9.57 6.65 -17.86
C ASN A 10 10.32 7.58 -16.89
N THR A 11 10.72 8.74 -17.40
CA THR A 11 11.21 9.82 -16.52
C THR A 11 10.09 10.36 -15.65
N TYR A 12 10.44 11.06 -14.58
CA TYR A 12 9.46 11.69 -13.70
C TYR A 12 8.47 12.58 -14.47
N GLU A 13 8.97 13.42 -15.38
CA GLU A 13 8.20 14.42 -16.13
C GLU A 13 7.17 13.78 -17.07
N LEU A 14 7.50 12.60 -17.62
CA LEU A 14 6.64 11.82 -18.52
C LEU A 14 5.81 10.76 -17.78
N CYS A 15 5.85 10.75 -16.45
CA CYS A 15 5.14 9.80 -15.60
C CYS A 15 4.37 10.54 -14.50
N CYS A 16 4.77 10.39 -13.23
CA CYS A 16 4.03 10.97 -12.11
C CYS A 16 4.06 12.51 -12.09
N GLY A 17 5.05 13.16 -12.72
CA GLY A 17 5.12 14.62 -12.85
C GLY A 17 3.95 15.21 -13.65
N LEU A 18 3.36 14.45 -14.57
CA LEU A 18 2.14 14.85 -15.29
C LEU A 18 0.98 15.14 -14.32
N PHE A 19 0.87 14.35 -13.25
CA PHE A 19 -0.20 14.46 -12.28
C PHE A 19 0.17 15.38 -11.10
N ILE A 20 1.41 15.26 -10.61
CA ILE A 20 1.87 15.98 -9.42
C ILE A 20 2.13 17.47 -9.73
N ASP A 21 2.81 17.76 -10.82
CA ASP A 21 3.22 19.14 -11.15
C ASP A 21 2.34 19.76 -12.24
N ASN A 22 1.96 18.99 -13.27
CA ASN A 22 1.18 19.50 -14.41
C ASN A 22 -0.34 19.37 -14.23
N LYS A 23 -0.81 18.88 -13.08
CA LYS A 23 -2.23 18.78 -12.68
C LYS A 23 -3.12 17.98 -13.65
N GLN A 24 -2.54 17.11 -14.49
CA GLN A 24 -3.34 16.12 -15.22
C GLN A 24 -4.00 15.16 -14.23
N LEU A 25 -5.09 14.53 -14.64
CA LEU A 25 -5.80 13.56 -13.81
C LEU A 25 -5.31 12.15 -14.14
N PRO A 26 -4.96 11.33 -13.13
CA PRO A 26 -4.78 9.90 -13.35
C PRO A 26 -6.05 9.29 -13.95
N GLU A 27 -5.91 8.48 -14.99
CA GLU A 27 -7.00 7.81 -15.70
C GLU A 27 -7.37 6.48 -15.03
N THR A 28 -6.41 5.85 -14.35
CA THR A 28 -6.58 4.57 -13.65
C THR A 28 -6.25 4.68 -12.15
N PRO A 29 -6.81 3.81 -11.31
CA PRO A 29 -6.46 3.75 -9.88
C PRO A 29 -4.96 3.45 -9.67
N GLU A 30 -4.35 2.64 -10.54
CA GLU A 30 -2.91 2.35 -10.46
C GLU A 30 -2.05 3.58 -10.75
N GLN A 31 -2.40 4.39 -11.76
CA GLN A 31 -1.69 5.65 -12.02
C GLN A 31 -1.75 6.58 -10.81
N LEU A 32 -2.91 6.67 -10.15
CA LEU A 32 -3.05 7.46 -8.92
C LEU A 32 -2.24 6.87 -7.75
N MET A 33 -2.23 5.54 -7.60
CA MET A 33 -1.45 4.87 -6.56
C MET A 33 0.05 5.15 -6.74
N ARG A 34 0.56 5.00 -7.97
CA ARG A 34 1.96 5.27 -8.33
C ARG A 34 2.37 6.72 -8.15
N SER A 35 1.49 7.67 -8.52
CA SER A 35 1.75 9.09 -8.31
C SER A 35 1.71 9.47 -6.84
N ARG A 36 0.83 8.87 -6.02
CA ARG A 36 0.82 9.06 -4.56
C ARG A 36 2.12 8.55 -3.93
N TYR A 37 2.61 7.38 -4.28
CA TYR A 37 3.93 6.91 -3.83
C TYR A 37 5.04 7.90 -4.17
N THR A 38 5.08 8.37 -5.42
CA THR A 38 6.09 9.33 -5.88
C THR A 38 5.97 10.69 -5.18
N ALA A 39 4.74 11.11 -4.85
CA ALA A 39 4.51 12.34 -4.11
C ALA A 39 5.06 12.22 -2.68
N TYR A 40 4.85 11.11 -1.99
CA TYR A 40 5.50 10.85 -0.70
C TYR A 40 7.03 10.85 -0.83
N SER A 41 7.58 10.16 -1.83
CA SER A 41 9.04 10.09 -2.01
C SER A 41 9.70 11.43 -2.35
N ARG A 42 8.91 12.44 -2.72
CA ARG A 42 9.36 13.81 -3.04
C ARG A 42 8.83 14.86 -2.06
N GLY A 43 8.18 14.45 -0.97
CA GLY A 43 7.60 15.37 0.02
C GLY A 43 6.46 16.26 -0.51
N LYS A 44 5.76 15.85 -1.57
CA LYS A 44 4.66 16.61 -2.21
C LYS A 44 3.32 16.31 -1.53
N ILE A 45 3.19 16.66 -0.25
CA ILE A 45 2.05 16.27 0.59
C ILE A 45 0.73 16.93 0.17
N ASP A 46 0.77 18.12 -0.43
CA ASP A 46 -0.43 18.75 -1.02
C ASP A 46 -1.12 17.82 -2.04
N TYR A 47 -0.34 17.10 -2.85
CA TYR A 47 -0.88 16.14 -3.82
C TYR A 47 -1.56 14.96 -3.12
N ILE A 48 -0.97 14.48 -2.01
CA ILE A 48 -1.53 13.39 -1.20
C ILE A 48 -2.88 13.79 -0.61
N LYS A 49 -2.98 14.97 -0.02
CA LYS A 49 -4.24 15.51 0.51
C LYS A 49 -5.29 15.69 -0.57
N ASN A 50 -4.91 16.31 -1.69
CA ASN A 50 -5.83 16.61 -2.79
C ASN A 50 -6.31 15.36 -3.55
N THR A 51 -5.71 14.20 -3.32
CA THR A 51 -6.07 12.94 -3.97
C THR A 51 -6.62 11.89 -3.02
N MET A 52 -7.01 12.29 -1.80
CA MET A 52 -7.76 11.42 -0.88
C MET A 52 -9.13 11.99 -0.56
N LYS A 53 -10.05 11.10 -0.14
CA LYS A 53 -11.41 11.44 0.30
C LYS A 53 -11.89 10.54 1.42
N GLY A 54 -13.04 10.89 1.99
CA GLY A 54 -13.75 10.08 2.96
C GLY A 54 -12.94 9.80 4.22
N LYS A 55 -12.88 8.52 4.60
CA LYS A 55 -12.21 8.06 5.81
C LYS A 55 -10.71 8.34 5.78
N ALA A 56 -10.04 8.16 4.64
CA ALA A 56 -8.61 8.47 4.52
C ALA A 56 -8.28 9.95 4.78
N LEU A 57 -9.18 10.87 4.41
CA LEU A 57 -8.99 12.30 4.64
C LEU A 57 -9.29 12.71 6.08
N THR A 58 -10.23 12.01 6.72
CA THR A 58 -10.62 12.29 8.10
C THR A 58 -9.49 11.89 9.04
N GLY A 59 -8.84 12.88 9.66
CA GLY A 59 -7.69 12.66 10.53
C GLY A 59 -6.34 12.64 9.82
N PHE A 60 -6.28 12.99 8.53
CA PHE A 60 -5.00 13.16 7.84
C PHE A 60 -4.26 14.39 8.38
N ASN A 61 -3.10 14.18 8.98
CA ASN A 61 -2.21 15.24 9.45
C ASN A 61 -1.08 15.46 8.43
N GLU A 62 -1.14 16.59 7.71
CA GLU A 62 -0.15 16.93 6.67
C GLU A 62 1.26 17.07 7.23
N ILE A 63 1.41 17.65 8.43
CA ILE A 63 2.71 17.90 9.05
C ILE A 63 3.37 16.57 9.41
N GLU A 64 2.64 15.66 10.05
CA GLU A 64 3.14 14.32 10.39
C GLU A 64 3.46 13.51 9.13
N ALA A 65 2.60 13.58 8.11
CA ALA A 65 2.83 12.91 6.84
C ALA A 65 4.10 13.41 6.13
N GLU A 66 4.34 14.72 6.15
CA GLU A 66 5.54 15.33 5.57
C GLU A 66 6.80 14.93 6.35
N GLN A 67 6.75 15.00 7.68
CA GLN A 67 7.87 14.64 8.55
C GLN A 67 8.26 13.17 8.34
N TRP A 68 7.28 12.27 8.32
CA TRP A 68 7.52 10.85 8.07
C TRP A 68 8.08 10.60 6.66
N ALA A 69 7.48 11.22 5.64
CA ALA A 69 7.93 11.05 4.26
C ALA A 69 9.39 11.48 4.05
N LYS A 70 9.85 12.50 4.80
CA LYS A 70 11.23 13.01 4.82
C LYS A 70 12.17 12.20 5.71
N SER A 71 11.66 11.49 6.73
CA SER A 71 12.47 10.71 7.67
C SER A 71 12.89 9.35 7.13
N VAL A 72 12.26 8.88 6.04
CA VAL A 72 12.54 7.57 5.43
C VAL A 72 13.24 7.71 4.09
N THR A 73 14.04 6.70 3.74
CA THR A 73 14.59 6.58 2.39
C THR A 73 13.72 5.63 1.58
N TRP A 74 13.05 6.15 0.57
CA TRP A 74 12.20 5.37 -0.33
C TRP A 74 13.06 4.48 -1.24
N ILE A 75 12.74 3.19 -1.33
CA ILE A 75 13.52 2.20 -2.09
C ILE A 75 12.82 1.91 -3.40
N ASP A 76 11.62 1.32 -3.35
CA ASP A 76 10.84 1.01 -4.54
C ASP A 76 9.35 0.81 -4.24
N LEU A 77 8.61 0.69 -5.34
CA LEU A 77 7.20 0.34 -5.38
C LEU A 77 7.00 -0.85 -6.30
N GLU A 78 6.34 -1.89 -5.79
CA GLU A 78 5.87 -3.04 -6.56
C GLU A 78 4.34 -3.05 -6.56
N VAL A 79 3.71 -2.94 -7.73
CA VAL A 79 2.26 -3.13 -7.88
C VAL A 79 2.02 -4.59 -8.26
N MET A 80 1.31 -5.31 -7.40
CA MET A 80 1.06 -6.75 -7.53
C MET A 80 -0.23 -7.03 -8.30
N HIS A 81 -1.27 -6.24 -8.04
CA HIS A 81 -2.58 -6.44 -8.66
C HIS A 81 -3.34 -5.12 -8.77
N THR A 82 -4.04 -4.94 -9.88
CA THR A 82 -4.96 -3.82 -10.10
C THR A 82 -6.28 -4.38 -10.59
N SER A 83 -7.39 -3.91 -10.04
CA SER A 83 -8.73 -4.26 -10.51
C SER A 83 -9.69 -3.08 -10.50
N ILE A 84 -10.73 -3.19 -11.32
CA ILE A 84 -11.82 -2.23 -11.42
C ILE A 84 -13.12 -2.99 -11.13
N SER A 85 -13.98 -2.41 -10.30
CA SER A 85 -15.28 -2.96 -9.90
C SER A 85 -16.38 -1.97 -10.27
N GLY A 86 -16.82 -2.03 -11.53
CA GLY A 86 -17.73 -1.02 -12.09
C GLY A 86 -17.00 0.25 -12.54
N PRO A 87 -17.72 1.28 -12.99
CA PRO A 87 -17.09 2.46 -13.62
C PRO A 87 -16.27 3.31 -12.63
N ASP A 88 -16.67 3.31 -11.36
CA ASP A 88 -16.24 4.31 -10.38
C ASP A 88 -15.53 3.73 -9.15
N LYS A 89 -15.18 2.44 -9.16
CA LYS A 89 -14.46 1.81 -8.05
C LYS A 89 -13.29 0.98 -8.55
N GLY A 90 -12.15 1.10 -7.91
CA GLY A 90 -10.93 0.37 -8.26
C GLY A 90 -10.09 0.01 -7.05
N PHE A 91 -9.21 -0.96 -7.22
CA PHE A 91 -8.34 -1.45 -6.17
C PHE A 91 -6.93 -1.65 -6.70
N VAL A 92 -5.94 -1.40 -5.84
CA VAL A 92 -4.53 -1.63 -6.15
C VAL A 92 -3.87 -2.31 -4.95
N GLU A 93 -3.35 -3.52 -5.17
CA GLU A 93 -2.48 -4.21 -4.23
C GLU A 93 -1.03 -3.92 -4.56
N PHE A 94 -0.27 -3.45 -3.58
CA PHE A 94 1.12 -3.06 -3.77
C PHE A 94 1.97 -3.30 -2.53
N THR A 95 3.28 -3.31 -2.74
CA THR A 95 4.30 -3.23 -1.69
C THR A 95 5.17 -2.00 -1.92
N ALA A 96 5.19 -1.07 -0.97
CA ALA A 96 6.13 0.05 -0.94
C ALA A 96 7.25 -0.26 0.06
N ARG A 97 8.52 -0.25 -0.40
CA ARG A 97 9.69 -0.51 0.45
C ARG A 97 10.43 0.79 0.76
N PHE A 98 10.86 0.93 2.01
CA PHE A 98 11.62 2.07 2.48
C PHE A 98 12.59 1.66 3.60
N SER A 99 13.67 2.41 3.76
CA SER A 99 14.59 2.29 4.89
C SER A 99 14.27 3.35 5.93
N GLU A 100 14.07 2.92 7.18
CA GLU A 100 13.86 3.78 8.33
C GLU A 100 14.81 3.32 9.43
N GLN A 101 15.65 4.22 9.94
CA GLN A 101 16.66 3.88 10.97
C GLN A 101 17.55 2.69 10.57
N ASN A 102 18.00 2.65 9.31
CA ASN A 102 18.80 1.57 8.70
C ASN A 102 18.10 0.19 8.67
N GLN A 103 16.78 0.13 8.86
CA GLN A 103 16.00 -1.08 8.70
C GLN A 103 15.09 -0.96 7.48
N ILE A 104 15.14 -1.96 6.60
CA ILE A 104 14.20 -2.05 5.48
C ILE A 104 12.84 -2.48 6.04
N LYS A 105 11.85 -1.61 5.86
CA LYS A 105 10.45 -1.84 6.16
C LYS A 105 9.65 -1.86 4.86
N LYS A 106 8.42 -2.36 4.95
CA LYS A 106 7.50 -2.37 3.82
C LYS A 106 6.08 -2.07 4.26
N ILE A 107 5.31 -1.48 3.37
CA ILE A 107 3.85 -1.38 3.47
C ILE A 107 3.30 -2.27 2.37
N HIS A 108 2.70 -3.40 2.74
CA HIS A 108 1.92 -4.24 1.84
C HIS A 108 0.44 -3.97 2.08
N GLU A 109 -0.22 -3.37 1.11
CA GLU A 109 -1.58 -2.86 1.23
C GLU A 109 -2.43 -3.19 0.00
N LEU A 110 -3.72 -3.41 0.23
CA LEU A 110 -4.77 -3.33 -0.79
C LEU A 110 -5.52 -2.00 -0.60
N SER A 111 -5.25 -1.02 -1.47
CA SER A 111 -5.92 0.28 -1.46
C SER A 111 -7.22 0.23 -2.26
N GLU A 112 -8.22 0.98 -1.79
CA GLU A 112 -9.50 1.25 -2.46
C GLU A 112 -9.53 2.68 -3.01
N PHE A 113 -9.94 2.80 -4.27
CA PHE A 113 -10.05 4.06 -5.00
C PHE A 113 -11.45 4.23 -5.57
N HIS A 114 -11.99 5.45 -5.48
CA HIS A 114 -13.28 5.82 -6.06
C HIS A 114 -13.10 6.91 -7.12
N LYS A 115 -13.87 6.85 -8.19
CA LYS A 115 -13.91 7.87 -9.24
C LYS A 115 -15.12 8.77 -9.04
N GLU A 116 -14.90 10.07 -8.99
CA GLU A 116 -15.96 11.06 -8.91
C GLU A 116 -15.69 12.17 -9.92
N ASN A 117 -16.67 12.51 -10.75
CA ASN A 117 -16.55 13.54 -11.79
C ASN A 117 -15.29 13.37 -12.65
N GLY A 118 -14.99 12.13 -13.04
CA GLY A 118 -13.82 11.82 -13.88
C GLY A 118 -12.49 11.67 -13.12
N ARG A 119 -12.44 11.94 -11.81
CA ARG A 119 -11.20 11.95 -11.01
C ARG A 119 -11.18 10.82 -9.98
N TRP A 120 -10.08 10.08 -9.93
CA TRP A 120 -9.84 9.07 -8.91
C TRP A 120 -9.40 9.70 -7.57
N PHE A 121 -9.82 9.10 -6.46
CA PHE A 121 -9.44 9.43 -5.10
C PHE A 121 -9.12 8.16 -4.31
N TYR A 122 -8.09 8.22 -3.47
CA TYR A 122 -7.83 7.20 -2.45
C TYR A 122 -8.85 7.34 -1.30
N VAL A 123 -9.50 6.25 -0.91
CA VAL A 123 -10.60 6.28 0.07
C VAL A 123 -10.27 5.51 1.35
N ASP A 124 -9.71 4.31 1.22
CA ASP A 124 -9.29 3.46 2.35
C ASP A 124 -8.24 2.44 1.87
N GLY A 125 -7.61 1.74 2.81
CA GLY A 125 -6.59 0.73 2.52
C GLY A 125 -6.46 -0.29 3.65
N VAL A 126 -6.24 -1.55 3.28
CA VAL A 126 -6.09 -2.65 4.24
C VAL A 126 -4.66 -3.19 4.20
N HIS A 127 -3.95 -3.08 5.32
CA HIS A 127 -2.60 -3.62 5.48
C HIS A 127 -2.62 -5.16 5.52
N LYS A 128 -1.96 -5.79 4.55
CA LYS A 128 -1.92 -7.25 4.35
C LYS A 128 -0.99 -7.97 5.34
N GLU A 129 -0.05 -7.27 5.96
CA GLU A 129 0.85 -7.87 6.97
C GLU A 129 0.10 -8.45 8.19
N LYS A 130 -1.10 -7.94 8.48
CA LYS A 130 -1.95 -8.44 9.57
C LYS A 130 -2.68 -9.74 9.21
N LEU A 131 -2.80 -10.10 7.93
CA LEU A 131 -3.46 -11.34 7.50
C LEU A 131 -2.56 -12.57 7.63
N ASN A 132 -1.24 -12.40 7.53
CA ASN A 132 -0.28 -13.47 7.79
C ASN A 132 -0.09 -13.78 9.29
N LYS A 133 -0.68 -12.96 10.18
CA LYS A 133 -0.84 -13.27 11.61
C LYS A 133 -2.16 -13.97 11.94
N ILE A 134 -2.93 -14.44 10.96
CA ILE A 134 -3.86 -15.55 11.20
C ILE A 134 -2.98 -16.77 11.48
N SER A 135 -2.64 -16.91 12.76
CA SER A 135 -1.97 -18.04 13.34
C SER A 135 -2.49 -19.33 12.71
N LYS A 136 -1.60 -20.22 12.25
CA LYS A 136 -1.91 -21.65 12.11
C LYS A 136 -2.84 -22.01 13.27
N PRO A 137 -4.01 -22.63 13.06
CA PRO A 137 -4.93 -22.93 14.15
C PRO A 137 -4.11 -23.59 15.26
N LYS A 138 -4.04 -22.94 16.44
CA LYS A 138 -3.28 -23.45 17.58
C LYS A 138 -3.98 -24.73 18.00
N ILE A 139 -3.49 -25.88 17.53
CA ILE A 139 -3.95 -27.17 18.02
C ILE A 139 -3.64 -27.19 19.52
N ALA A 140 -4.69 -27.27 20.34
CA ALA A 140 -4.52 -27.30 21.79
C ALA A 140 -3.61 -28.48 22.17
N ARG A 141 -2.69 -28.28 23.13
CA ARG A 141 -1.72 -29.31 23.55
C ARG A 141 -2.37 -30.66 23.88
N ASN A 142 -3.60 -30.66 24.39
CA ASN A 142 -4.34 -31.87 24.75
C ASN A 142 -5.32 -32.37 23.67
N ALA A 143 -5.49 -31.67 22.55
CA ALA A 143 -6.36 -32.12 21.45
C ALA A 143 -5.79 -33.37 20.77
N PRO A 144 -6.63 -34.22 20.15
CA PRO A 144 -6.17 -35.30 19.28
C PRO A 144 -5.24 -34.78 18.19
N CYS A 145 -4.15 -35.49 17.95
CA CYS A 145 -3.17 -35.09 16.97
C CYS A 145 -3.71 -35.31 15.54
N PRO A 146 -3.63 -34.32 14.64
CA PRO A 146 -4.19 -34.41 13.28
C PRO A 146 -3.50 -35.43 12.37
N CYS A 147 -2.38 -36.03 12.79
CA CYS A 147 -1.72 -37.11 12.05
C CYS A 147 -2.43 -38.47 12.16
N GLY A 148 -3.55 -38.55 12.90
CA GLY A 148 -4.30 -39.80 13.08
C GLY A 148 -3.67 -40.81 14.04
N SER A 149 -2.62 -40.45 14.78
CA SER A 149 -1.91 -41.38 15.68
C SER A 149 -2.68 -41.78 16.94
N GLY A 150 -3.87 -41.21 17.17
CA GLY A 150 -4.63 -41.39 18.41
C GLY A 150 -4.03 -40.70 19.66
N LYS A 151 -2.85 -40.08 19.55
CA LYS A 151 -2.16 -39.40 20.67
C LYS A 151 -2.61 -37.95 20.80
N LYS A 152 -2.50 -37.39 22.01
CA LYS A 152 -2.63 -35.93 22.25
C LYS A 152 -1.50 -35.19 21.53
N PHE A 153 -1.78 -34.00 20.97
CA PHE A 153 -0.83 -33.21 20.18
C PHE A 153 0.52 -32.98 20.90
N LYS A 154 0.50 -32.71 22.21
CA LYS A 154 1.70 -32.56 23.06
C LYS A 154 2.60 -33.78 23.14
N ASN A 155 2.04 -34.98 22.96
CA ASN A 155 2.76 -36.25 23.00
C ASN A 155 3.13 -36.74 21.60
N CYS A 156 2.97 -35.90 20.57
CA CYS A 156 3.19 -36.27 19.18
C CYS A 156 3.99 -35.19 18.43
N HIS A 157 3.36 -34.07 18.05
CA HIS A 157 3.94 -33.06 17.15
C HIS A 157 4.15 -31.69 17.80
N ALA A 158 3.78 -31.50 19.08
CA ALA A 158 4.00 -30.24 19.80
C ALA A 158 5.33 -30.20 20.58
N LYS A 159 6.37 -30.85 20.07
CA LYS A 159 7.74 -30.73 20.63
C LYS A 159 8.24 -29.31 20.49
#